data_AF-A0A561BZF9-F1
#
_entry.id   AF-A0A561BZF9-F1
#
_cell.length_a   1.000
_cell.length_b   1.000
_cell.length_c   1.000
_cell.angle_alpha   90.00
_cell.angle_beta   90.00
_cell.angle_gamma   90.00
#
_symmetry.space_group_name_H-M   'P 1'
#
loop_
_entity.id
_entity.type
_entity.pdbx_description
1 polymer ?
#
loop_
_entity_poly.entity_id
_entity_poly.type
_entity_poly.pdbx_seq_one_letter_code
_entity_poly.pdbx_strand_id
1 'polypeptide(L)'
;MVPRLDYDRVAMLNRFRQFWTRVITPIANLLLRLGVSPDAVTLVGTIGVCAGALIFFPRGQLWLGVLVITLFVFSDLIDGFMARSSGTSSKWGSYLDSTLDRLGDGAIFGGLVLYYANSREGDSTLMASVTLWALVMGATTSYARAKAESLGLQASGGLAERADRLVLVLVVGFFSDLFDVPILLQIVLWYLAIASTITVVQRTLSVRKQVLADPANAGLGTPPATGTNGSSPGTGGSSAATNGSTAGADGASAKPEQPGTDSKGGPDGSASS
;
A
#
# COMPACT_ATOMS: atom_id res chain seq x y z
N MET A 1 38.47 -13.15 -0.30
CA MET A 1 38.92 -11.81 0.11
C MET A 1 37.84 -10.78 -0.21
N VAL A 2 36.73 -10.80 0.54
CA VAL A 2 35.70 -9.75 0.69
C VAL A 2 35.22 -9.96 2.13
N PRO A 3 35.38 -9.01 3.08
CA PRO A 3 34.24 -8.15 3.44
C PRO A 3 34.61 -6.82 4.18
N ARG A 4 35.62 -6.04 3.77
CA ARG A 4 35.82 -4.70 4.39
C ARG A 4 34.72 -3.69 3.99
N LEU A 5 34.25 -3.77 2.75
CA LEU A 5 33.22 -2.85 2.23
C LEU A 5 31.83 -3.02 2.89
N ASP A 6 31.44 -4.24 3.25
CA ASP A 6 30.16 -4.47 3.94
C ASP A 6 30.20 -4.00 5.40
N TYR A 7 31.34 -4.16 6.09
CA TYR A 7 31.48 -3.72 7.46
C TYR A 7 31.39 -2.19 7.58
N ASP A 8 32.06 -1.45 6.70
CA ASP A 8 32.03 0.02 6.70
C ASP A 8 30.64 0.57 6.38
N ARG A 9 29.89 -0.09 5.47
CA ARG A 9 28.48 0.25 5.19
C ARG A 9 27.59 0.02 6.41
N VAL A 10 27.71 -1.14 7.06
CA VAL A 10 26.91 -1.47 8.25
C VAL A 10 27.26 -0.51 9.41
N ALA A 11 28.53 -0.19 9.60
CA ALA A 11 28.97 0.77 10.61
C ALA A 11 28.47 2.20 10.32
N MET A 12 28.49 2.64 9.05
CA MET A 12 27.97 3.94 8.63
C MET A 12 26.46 4.04 8.82
N LEU A 13 25.70 3.01 8.41
CA LEU A 13 24.24 2.96 8.58
C LEU A 13 23.84 2.96 10.07
N ASN A 14 24.58 2.23 10.91
CA ASN A 14 24.34 2.22 12.36
C ASN A 14 24.63 3.58 13.00
N ARG A 15 25.70 4.28 12.59
CA ARG A 15 26.01 5.63 13.07
C ARG A 15 24.94 6.64 12.65
N PHE A 16 24.48 6.56 11.40
CA PHE A 16 23.40 7.41 10.88
C PHE A 16 22.10 7.17 11.65
N ARG A 17 21.70 5.90 11.85
CA ARG A 17 20.52 5.54 12.64
C ARG A 17 20.60 6.06 14.08
N GLN A 18 21.77 5.92 14.72
CA GLN A 18 21.99 6.43 16.07
C GLN A 18 21.91 7.97 16.14
N PHE A 19 22.46 8.67 15.14
CA PHE A 19 22.36 10.12 15.04
C PHE A 19 20.90 10.56 14.94
N TRP A 20 20.14 10.01 13.98
CA TRP A 20 18.72 10.35 13.83
C TRP A 20 17.90 10.01 15.05
N THR A 21 18.17 8.87 15.70
CA THR A 21 17.51 8.52 16.95
C THR A 21 17.77 9.59 18.01
N ARG A 22 19.01 10.06 18.18
CA ARG A 22 19.32 11.13 19.16
C ARG A 22 18.62 12.45 18.86
N VAL A 23 18.46 12.81 17.58
CA VAL A 23 17.79 14.05 17.17
C VAL A 23 16.26 13.95 17.34
N ILE A 24 15.67 12.81 16.98
CA ILE A 24 14.21 12.60 16.99
C ILE A 24 13.67 12.34 18.41
N THR A 25 14.40 11.58 19.22
CA THR A 25 13.95 11.17 20.57
C THR A 25 13.47 12.32 21.47
N PRO A 26 14.17 13.45 21.62
CA PRO A 26 13.70 14.53 22.49
C PRO A 26 12.39 15.15 21.99
N ILE A 27 12.23 15.29 20.67
CA ILE A 27 11.03 15.85 20.05
C ILE A 27 9.85 14.90 20.24
N ALA A 28 10.05 13.61 19.91
CA ALA A 28 9.03 12.58 20.08
C ALA A 28 8.58 12.45 21.54
N ASN A 29 9.51 12.44 22.49
CA ASN A 29 9.19 12.36 23.92
C ASN A 29 8.43 13.60 24.41
N LEU A 30 8.77 14.79 23.90
CA LEU A 30 8.04 16.02 24.22
C LEU A 30 6.59 15.94 23.71
N LEU A 31 6.39 15.54 22.45
CA LEU A 31 5.07 15.40 21.85
C LEU A 31 4.21 14.37 22.60
N LEU A 32 4.78 13.22 22.96
CA LEU A 32 4.10 12.21 23.77
C LEU A 32 3.73 12.75 25.17
N ARG A 33 4.61 13.53 25.81
CA ARG A 33 4.31 14.20 27.10
C ARG A 33 3.20 15.23 26.99
N LEU A 34 3.06 15.88 25.84
CA LEU A 34 1.96 16.81 25.53
C LEU A 34 0.66 16.09 25.14
N GLY A 35 0.65 14.74 25.13
CA GLY A 35 -0.53 13.95 24.77
C GLY A 35 -0.84 13.91 23.27
N VAL A 36 0.11 14.29 22.42
CA VAL A 36 -0.05 14.25 20.96
C VAL A 36 0.07 12.81 20.48
N SER A 37 -0.92 12.33 19.72
CA SER A 37 -0.90 10.99 19.13
C SER A 37 0.02 10.93 17.90
N PRO A 38 0.63 9.76 17.59
CA PRO A 38 1.37 9.57 16.34
C PRO A 38 0.54 9.93 15.10
N ASP A 39 -0.71 9.49 15.06
CA ASP A 39 -1.65 9.77 13.95
C ASP A 39 -1.84 11.29 13.70
N ALA A 40 -1.86 12.09 14.76
CA ALA A 40 -1.98 13.55 14.62
C ALA A 40 -0.72 14.15 13.99
N VAL A 41 0.46 13.62 14.33
CA VAL A 41 1.74 14.04 13.73
C VAL A 41 1.77 13.69 12.24
N THR A 42 1.35 12.47 11.85
CA THR A 42 1.25 12.06 10.45
C THR A 42 0.31 12.96 9.65
N LEU A 43 -0.85 13.29 10.23
CA LEU A 43 -1.84 14.16 9.58
C LEU A 43 -1.33 15.58 9.36
N VAL A 44 -0.75 16.19 10.41
CA VAL A 44 -0.18 17.55 10.33
C VAL A 44 1.00 17.59 9.36
N GLY A 45 1.86 16.56 9.39
CA GLY A 45 2.92 16.32 8.42
C GLY A 45 2.44 16.39 6.99
N THR A 46 1.45 15.56 6.69
CA THR A 46 0.86 15.46 5.35
C THR A 46 0.21 16.76 4.90
N ILE A 47 -0.51 17.45 5.79
CA ILE A 47 -1.08 18.77 5.49
C ILE A 47 0.04 19.76 5.15
N GLY A 48 1.15 19.75 5.89
CA GLY A 48 2.30 20.59 5.63
C GLY A 48 2.99 20.28 4.30
N VAL A 49 3.14 19.01 3.94
CA VAL A 49 3.62 18.57 2.62
C VAL A 49 2.70 19.08 1.51
N CYS A 50 1.39 18.88 1.66
CA CYS A 50 0.39 19.34 0.69
C CYS A 50 0.40 20.86 0.53
N ALA A 51 0.47 21.60 1.63
CA ALA A 51 0.55 23.05 1.62
C ALA A 51 1.85 23.53 0.96
N GLY A 52 2.99 22.92 1.30
CA GLY A 52 4.29 23.21 0.69
C GLY A 52 4.27 23.04 -0.83
N ALA A 53 3.72 21.93 -1.32
CA ALA A 53 3.64 21.67 -2.75
C ALA A 53 2.63 22.59 -3.46
N LEU A 54 1.39 22.65 -2.98
CA LEU A 54 0.29 23.30 -3.69
C LEU A 54 0.27 24.82 -3.55
N ILE A 55 0.95 25.38 -2.55
CA ILE A 55 1.10 26.83 -2.41
C ILE A 55 2.33 27.31 -3.19
N PHE A 56 3.49 26.69 -3.01
CA PHE A 56 4.73 27.26 -3.53
C PHE A 56 5.02 26.86 -4.97
N PHE A 57 4.77 25.61 -5.37
CA PHE A 57 5.10 25.18 -6.73
C PHE A 57 4.33 25.94 -7.82
N PRO A 58 3.00 26.15 -7.73
CA PRO A 58 2.28 26.92 -8.75
C PRO A 58 2.70 28.39 -8.85
N ARG A 59 3.43 28.90 -7.84
CA ARG A 59 3.97 30.27 -7.81
C ARG A 59 5.39 30.36 -8.35
N GLY A 60 5.96 29.27 -8.86
CA GLY A 60 7.36 29.20 -9.30
C GLY A 60 8.37 29.09 -8.16
N GLN A 61 7.94 29.08 -6.90
CA GLN A 61 8.83 29.05 -5.75
C GLN A 61 9.23 27.60 -5.37
N LEU A 62 9.83 26.86 -6.30
CA LEU A 62 10.09 25.44 -6.13
C LEU A 62 11.05 25.18 -4.97
N TRP A 63 12.15 25.91 -4.85
CA TRP A 63 13.13 25.69 -3.79
C TRP A 63 12.53 25.93 -2.40
N LEU A 64 11.68 26.95 -2.23
CA LEU A 64 10.95 27.22 -0.98
C LEU A 64 9.94 26.10 -0.68
N GLY A 65 9.18 25.69 -1.70
CA GLY A 65 8.24 24.58 -1.58
C GLY A 65 8.94 23.30 -1.12
N VAL A 66 10.10 22.99 -1.71
CA VAL A 66 10.91 21.83 -1.32
C VAL A 66 11.38 21.94 0.13
N LEU A 67 11.83 23.12 0.60
CA LEU A 67 12.23 23.29 2.00
C LEU A 67 11.07 23.04 2.97
N VAL A 68 9.89 23.58 2.66
CA VAL A 68 8.68 23.36 3.47
C VAL A 68 8.29 21.89 3.46
N ILE A 69 8.22 21.25 2.29
CA ILE A 69 7.93 19.82 2.17
C ILE A 69 8.94 19.00 2.99
N THR A 70 10.23 19.26 2.82
CA THR A 70 11.30 18.54 3.52
C THR A 70 11.17 18.67 5.04
N LEU A 71 10.84 19.86 5.55
CA LEU A 71 10.58 20.07 6.97
C LEU A 71 9.45 19.17 7.48
N PHE A 72 8.37 19.03 6.71
CA PHE A 72 7.22 18.21 7.09
C PHE A 72 7.42 16.72 6.85
N VAL A 73 8.20 16.28 5.85
CA VAL A 73 8.54 14.84 5.69
C VAL A 73 9.26 14.28 6.92
N PHE A 74 9.96 15.12 7.70
CA PHE A 74 10.53 14.68 8.97
C PHE A 74 9.50 14.28 10.03
N SER A 75 8.23 14.69 9.90
CA SER A 75 7.16 14.24 10.81
C SER A 75 6.97 12.73 10.77
N ASP A 76 7.15 12.09 9.60
CA ASP A 76 6.96 10.64 9.42
C ASP A 76 8.07 9.84 10.13
N LEU A 77 9.25 10.44 10.30
CA LEU A 77 10.29 9.85 11.13
C LEU A 77 9.94 9.95 12.62
N ILE A 78 9.29 11.06 13.01
CA ILE A 78 8.89 11.33 14.39
C ILE A 78 7.70 10.44 14.77
N ASP A 79 6.65 10.35 13.97
CA ASP A 79 5.46 9.55 14.27
C ASP A 79 5.78 8.05 14.33
N GLY A 80 6.64 7.55 13.45
CA GLY A 80 7.04 6.15 13.43
C GLY A 80 7.89 5.82 14.66
N PHE A 81 8.70 6.76 15.13
CA PHE A 81 9.41 6.61 16.40
C PHE A 81 8.43 6.67 17.59
N MET A 82 7.48 7.61 17.58
CA MET A 82 6.45 7.71 18.62
C MET A 82 5.65 6.41 18.70
N ALA A 83 5.09 5.90 17.60
CA ALA A 83 4.31 4.66 17.57
C ALA A 83 5.09 3.43 18.05
N ARG A 84 6.39 3.34 17.76
CA ARG A 84 7.25 2.26 18.26
C ARG A 84 7.56 2.40 19.75
N SER A 85 7.81 3.61 20.24
CA SER A 85 8.17 3.86 21.64
C SER A 85 6.98 3.85 22.59
N SER A 86 5.78 4.22 22.12
CA SER A 86 4.52 4.14 22.86
C SER A 86 3.85 2.77 22.80
N GLY A 87 4.35 1.85 21.95
CA GLY A 87 3.73 0.54 21.74
C GLY A 87 2.40 0.58 20.98
N THR A 88 2.08 1.69 20.30
CA THR A 88 0.80 1.91 19.61
C THR A 88 0.85 1.59 18.10
N SER A 89 1.82 0.79 17.65
CA SER A 89 1.83 0.29 16.27
C SER A 89 0.55 -0.50 15.99
N SER A 90 -0.23 -0.07 14.99
CA SER A 90 -1.56 -0.61 14.72
C SER A 90 -1.83 -0.75 13.21
N LYS A 91 -2.79 -1.62 12.86
CA LYS A 91 -3.28 -1.73 11.47
C LYS A 91 -3.86 -0.40 10.97
N TRP A 92 -4.50 0.36 11.86
CA TRP A 92 -5.00 1.70 11.58
C TRP A 92 -3.87 2.66 11.22
N GLY A 93 -2.84 2.76 12.07
CA GLY A 93 -1.68 3.62 11.82
C GLY A 93 -0.98 3.27 10.51
N SER A 94 -0.79 1.97 10.23
CA SER A 94 -0.22 1.52 8.95
C SER A 94 -1.08 1.87 7.73
N TYR A 95 -2.41 1.80 7.86
CA TYR A 95 -3.34 2.23 6.80
C TYR A 95 -3.30 3.75 6.62
N LEU A 96 -3.26 4.51 7.71
CA LEU A 96 -3.24 5.97 7.72
C LEU A 96 -1.94 6.49 7.08
N ASP A 97 -0.78 6.05 7.57
CA ASP A 97 0.55 6.33 7.02
C ASP A 97 0.58 6.06 5.52
N SER A 98 0.19 4.85 5.13
CA SER A 98 0.08 4.50 3.73
C SER A 98 -0.88 5.41 2.96
N THR A 99 -2.05 5.76 3.46
CA THR A 99 -3.01 6.56 2.69
C THR A 99 -2.52 8.00 2.51
N LEU A 100 -2.04 8.60 3.59
CA LEU A 100 -1.54 9.97 3.64
C LEU A 100 -0.29 10.16 2.78
N ASP A 101 0.59 9.16 2.75
CA ASP A 101 1.70 9.05 1.82
C ASP A 101 1.30 9.29 0.34
N ARG A 102 0.19 8.69 -0.12
CA ARG A 102 -0.26 8.87 -1.51
C ARG A 102 -0.85 10.26 -1.72
N LEU A 103 -1.44 10.88 -0.69
CA LEU A 103 -1.88 12.27 -0.75
C LEU A 103 -0.68 13.21 -0.86
N GLY A 104 0.39 12.98 -0.09
CA GLY A 104 1.64 13.72 -0.18
C GLY A 104 2.28 13.62 -1.56
N ASP A 105 2.45 12.41 -2.09
CA ASP A 105 2.94 12.18 -3.46
C ASP A 105 2.06 12.91 -4.49
N GLY A 106 0.74 12.78 -4.34
CA GLY A 106 -0.26 13.42 -5.20
C GLY A 106 -0.15 14.95 -5.19
N ALA A 107 0.04 15.55 -4.02
CA ALA A 107 0.20 16.99 -3.89
C ALA A 107 1.52 17.48 -4.48
N ILE A 108 2.63 16.77 -4.28
CA ILE A 108 3.94 17.12 -4.84
C ILE A 108 3.89 17.14 -6.36
N PHE A 109 3.48 16.03 -6.99
CA PHE A 109 3.39 16.00 -8.46
C PHE A 109 2.25 16.86 -8.99
N GLY A 110 1.12 16.96 -8.29
CA GLY A 110 0.01 17.85 -8.68
C GLY A 110 0.43 19.32 -8.66
N GLY A 111 1.20 19.74 -7.64
CA GLY A 111 1.79 21.08 -7.57
C GLY A 111 2.77 21.33 -8.72
N LEU A 112 3.57 20.33 -9.10
CA LEU A 112 4.45 20.42 -10.27
C LEU A 112 3.68 20.47 -11.60
N VAL A 113 2.57 19.74 -11.73
CA VAL A 113 1.68 19.87 -12.90
C VAL A 113 1.17 21.30 -13.01
N LEU A 114 0.72 21.88 -11.89
CA LEU A 114 0.25 23.27 -11.85
C LEU A 114 1.38 24.28 -12.13
N TYR A 115 2.61 24.00 -11.69
CA TYR A 115 3.79 24.78 -12.06
C TYR A 115 3.99 24.83 -13.58
N TYR A 116 4.04 23.66 -14.23
CA TYR A 116 4.22 23.61 -15.69
C TYR A 116 3.00 24.06 -16.49
N ALA A 117 1.81 24.12 -15.89
CA ALA A 117 0.58 24.52 -16.57
C ALA A 117 0.25 26.02 -16.43
N ASN A 118 0.68 26.67 -15.35
CA ASN A 118 0.23 28.03 -15.02
C ASN A 118 1.33 28.98 -14.54
N SER A 119 2.55 28.51 -14.26
CA SER A 119 3.64 29.40 -13.82
C SER A 119 4.36 29.99 -15.03
N ARG A 120 4.57 31.31 -15.02
CA ARG A 120 5.25 32.05 -16.10
C ARG A 120 6.66 31.52 -16.41
N GLU A 121 7.33 30.97 -15.41
CA GLU A 121 8.69 30.42 -15.48
C GLU A 121 8.72 28.97 -16.03
N GLY A 122 7.62 28.24 -15.87
CA GLY A 122 7.52 26.82 -16.16
C GLY A 122 6.59 26.45 -17.32
N ASP A 123 5.93 27.41 -17.96
CA ASP A 123 4.84 27.12 -18.90
C ASP A 123 5.25 26.16 -20.04
N SER A 124 4.76 24.93 -19.97
CA SER A 124 5.02 23.87 -20.93
C SER A 124 3.97 22.78 -20.78
N THR A 125 2.99 22.79 -21.69
CA THR A 125 1.95 21.75 -21.78
C THR A 125 2.55 20.35 -21.89
N LEU A 126 3.70 20.22 -22.57
CA LEU A 126 4.43 18.96 -22.68
C LEU A 126 4.89 18.48 -21.29
N MET A 127 5.58 19.34 -20.52
CA MET A 127 6.10 18.96 -19.21
C MET A 127 4.98 18.76 -18.19
N ALA A 128 3.89 19.54 -18.26
CA ALA A 128 2.69 19.30 -17.46
C ALA A 128 2.11 17.91 -17.75
N SER A 129 2.05 17.51 -19.02
CA SER A 129 1.57 16.18 -19.43
C SER A 129 2.49 15.05 -18.96
N VAL A 130 3.81 15.22 -19.06
CA VAL A 130 4.80 14.24 -18.55
C VAL A 130 4.71 14.11 -17.04
N THR A 131 4.58 15.22 -16.32
CA THR A 131 4.45 15.24 -14.86
C THR A 131 3.14 14.56 -14.42
N LEU A 132 2.04 14.84 -15.12
CA LEU A 132 0.76 14.19 -14.89
C LEU A 132 0.85 12.68 -15.14
N TRP A 133 1.54 12.26 -16.20
CA TRP A 133 1.79 10.85 -16.48
C TRP A 133 2.63 10.19 -15.38
N ALA A 134 3.69 10.87 -14.91
CA ALA A 134 4.51 10.39 -13.80
C ALA A 134 3.69 10.22 -12.52
N LEU A 135 2.77 11.15 -12.22
CA LEU A 135 1.82 11.05 -11.11
C LEU A 135 0.91 9.81 -11.26
N VAL A 136 0.25 9.67 -12.41
CA VAL A 136 -0.68 8.55 -12.67
C VAL A 136 0.04 7.20 -12.58
N MET A 137 1.20 7.08 -13.22
CA MET A 137 1.98 5.84 -13.16
C MET A 137 2.54 5.60 -11.76
N GLY A 138 2.97 6.64 -11.07
CA GLY A 138 3.38 6.59 -9.66
C GLY A 138 2.29 6.03 -8.75
N ALA A 139 1.07 6.55 -8.84
CA ALA A 139 -0.09 6.05 -8.10
C ALA A 139 -0.45 4.60 -8.50
N THR A 140 -0.39 4.29 -9.80
CA THR A 140 -0.67 2.95 -10.33
C THR A 140 0.33 1.92 -9.81
N THR A 141 1.62 2.27 -9.63
CA THR A 141 2.58 1.35 -9.01
C THR A 141 2.14 0.93 -7.62
N SER A 142 1.76 1.89 -6.76
CA SER A 142 1.30 1.63 -5.39
C SER A 142 0.01 0.82 -5.37
N TYR A 143 -0.94 1.14 -6.24
CA TYR A 143 -2.20 0.40 -6.35
C TYR A 143 -2.00 -1.03 -6.84
N ALA A 144 -1.18 -1.25 -7.89
CA ALA A 144 -0.89 -2.58 -8.41
C ALA A 144 -0.30 -3.49 -7.32
N ARG A 145 0.57 -2.93 -6.45
CA ARG A 145 1.10 -3.64 -5.30
C ARG A 145 0.03 -3.99 -4.27
N ALA A 146 -0.71 -2.98 -3.80
CA ALA A 146 -1.76 -3.18 -2.80
C ALA A 146 -2.84 -4.17 -3.29
N LYS A 147 -3.20 -4.11 -4.58
CA LYS A 147 -4.17 -5.02 -5.18
C LYS A 147 -3.64 -6.44 -5.27
N ALA A 148 -2.38 -6.63 -5.68
CA ALA A 148 -1.76 -7.95 -5.68
C ALA A 148 -1.74 -8.56 -4.26
N GLU A 149 -1.31 -7.80 -3.27
CA GLU A 149 -1.26 -8.23 -1.87
C GLU A 149 -2.66 -8.58 -1.34
N SER A 150 -3.71 -7.83 -1.72
CA SER A 150 -5.10 -8.14 -1.37
C SER A 150 -5.63 -9.44 -1.97
N LEU A 151 -5.00 -9.92 -3.07
CA LEU A 151 -5.32 -11.18 -3.72
C LEU A 151 -4.42 -12.33 -3.22
N GLY A 152 -3.57 -12.10 -2.21
CA GLY A 152 -2.58 -13.06 -1.73
C GLY A 152 -1.38 -13.24 -2.65
N LEU A 153 -1.22 -12.38 -3.67
CA LEU A 153 -0.11 -12.40 -4.63
C LEU A 153 0.95 -11.37 -4.23
N GLN A 154 2.18 -11.58 -4.70
CA GLN A 154 3.28 -10.66 -4.42
C GLN A 154 3.62 -9.81 -5.64
N ALA A 155 3.55 -8.49 -5.51
CA ALA A 155 4.03 -7.56 -6.53
C ALA A 155 5.18 -6.72 -5.96
N SER A 156 6.22 -7.40 -5.47
CA SER A 156 7.47 -6.80 -5.03
C SER A 156 8.40 -6.49 -6.21
N GLY A 157 9.26 -5.48 -6.03
CA GLY A 157 10.18 -5.00 -7.07
C GLY A 157 9.72 -3.73 -7.81
N GLY A 158 10.62 -3.24 -8.67
CA GLY A 158 10.51 -2.00 -9.43
C GLY A 158 11.87 -1.30 -9.53
N LEU A 159 12.05 -0.49 -10.57
CA LEU A 159 13.34 0.19 -10.82
C LEU A 159 13.64 1.32 -9.81
N ALA A 160 12.62 1.84 -9.14
CA ALA A 160 12.77 2.89 -8.13
C ALA A 160 11.76 2.65 -6.99
N GLU A 161 12.25 2.68 -5.75
CA GLU A 161 11.37 2.69 -4.59
C GLU A 161 10.71 4.06 -4.44
N ARG A 162 9.59 4.12 -3.70
CA ARG A 162 8.83 5.35 -3.53
C ARG A 162 9.70 6.48 -2.94
N ALA A 163 10.47 6.16 -1.90
CA ALA A 163 11.37 7.11 -1.25
C ALA A 163 12.41 7.67 -2.23
N ASP A 164 13.01 6.82 -3.06
CA ASP A 164 14.00 7.24 -4.06
C ASP A 164 13.42 8.26 -5.05
N ARG A 165 12.18 8.03 -5.51
CA ARG A 165 11.50 8.95 -6.43
C ARG A 165 11.28 10.31 -5.79
N LEU A 166 10.78 10.34 -4.55
CA LEU A 166 10.53 11.59 -3.84
C LEU A 166 11.82 12.35 -3.58
N VAL A 167 12.85 11.68 -3.08
CA VAL A 167 14.17 12.29 -2.85
C VAL A 167 14.72 12.87 -4.15
N LEU A 168 14.62 12.14 -5.26
CA LEU A 168 15.11 12.60 -6.55
C LEU A 168 14.37 13.86 -7.03
N VAL A 169 13.03 13.88 -6.97
CA VAL A 169 12.24 15.07 -7.35
C VAL A 169 12.56 16.26 -6.47
N LEU A 170 12.59 16.09 -5.15
CA LEU A 170 12.76 17.18 -4.22
C LEU A 170 14.19 17.76 -4.30
N VAL A 171 15.22 16.91 -4.23
CA VAL A 171 16.61 17.36 -4.26
C VAL A 171 16.94 18.01 -5.60
N VAL A 172 16.59 17.36 -6.72
CA VAL A 172 16.89 17.91 -8.03
C VAL A 172 16.02 19.14 -8.32
N GLY A 173 14.75 19.14 -7.92
CA GLY A 173 13.87 20.31 -8.02
C GLY A 173 14.40 21.52 -7.25
N PHE A 174 14.91 21.31 -6.03
CA PHE A 174 15.54 22.36 -5.24
C PHE A 174 16.74 22.99 -5.95
N PHE A 175 17.67 22.17 -6.44
CA PHE A 175 18.85 22.68 -7.14
C PHE A 175 18.54 23.24 -8.53
N SER A 176 17.54 22.68 -9.21
CA SER A 176 17.08 23.14 -10.52
C SER A 176 16.58 24.59 -10.44
N ASP A 177 15.85 24.93 -9.38
CA ASP A 177 15.35 26.28 -9.15
C ASP A 177 16.43 27.20 -8.53
N LEU A 178 17.19 26.70 -7.55
CA LEU A 178 18.25 27.49 -6.89
C LEU A 178 19.36 27.95 -7.83
N PHE A 179 19.72 27.14 -8.82
CA PHE A 179 20.76 27.46 -9.81
C PHE A 179 20.20 27.95 -11.15
N ASP A 180 18.88 28.12 -11.27
CA ASP A 180 18.21 28.51 -12.52
C ASP A 180 18.55 27.57 -13.70
N VAL A 181 18.55 26.26 -13.43
CA VAL A 181 18.82 25.19 -14.40
C VAL A 181 17.58 24.30 -14.55
N PRO A 182 16.52 24.75 -15.25
CA PRO A 182 15.23 24.07 -15.32
C PRO A 182 15.29 22.69 -16.00
N ILE A 183 16.31 22.45 -16.83
CA ILE A 183 16.49 21.18 -17.55
C ILE A 183 16.73 19.99 -16.58
N LEU A 184 17.27 20.24 -15.38
CA LEU A 184 17.52 19.19 -14.39
C LEU A 184 16.20 18.55 -13.92
N LEU A 185 15.21 19.37 -13.56
CA LEU A 185 13.90 18.88 -13.14
C LEU A 185 13.18 18.17 -14.29
N GLN A 186 13.28 18.69 -15.52
CA GLN A 186 12.68 18.06 -16.70
C GLN A 186 13.23 16.65 -16.96
N ILE A 187 14.56 16.46 -16.87
CA ILE A 187 15.21 15.15 -17.03
C ILE A 187 14.69 14.17 -15.96
N VAL A 188 14.57 14.62 -14.71
CA VAL A 188 14.06 13.79 -13.62
C VAL A 188 12.61 13.38 -13.86
N LEU A 189 11.75 14.30 -14.31
CA LEU A 189 10.34 14.01 -14.55
C LEU A 189 10.15 13.01 -15.70
N TRP A 190 10.92 13.14 -16.79
CA TRP A 190 10.95 12.15 -17.86
C TRP A 190 11.43 10.79 -17.37
N TYR A 191 12.53 10.76 -16.60
CA TYR A 191 13.03 9.54 -16.00
C TYR A 191 11.97 8.86 -15.14
N LEU A 192 11.27 9.60 -14.28
CA LEU A 192 10.25 9.05 -13.39
C LEU A 192 9.00 8.59 -14.13
N ALA A 193 8.58 9.30 -15.18
CA ALA A 193 7.50 8.88 -16.07
C ALA A 193 7.82 7.51 -16.70
N ILE A 194 9.02 7.36 -17.26
CA ILE A 194 9.46 6.13 -17.93
C ILE A 194 9.66 5.01 -16.90
N ALA A 195 10.40 5.26 -15.82
CA ALA A 195 10.72 4.27 -14.79
C ALA A 195 9.46 3.75 -14.08
N SER A 196 8.49 4.63 -13.80
CA SER A 196 7.20 4.23 -13.20
C SER A 196 6.37 3.42 -14.19
N THR A 197 6.40 3.76 -15.48
CA THR A 197 5.73 2.98 -16.54
C THR A 197 6.29 1.56 -16.62
N ILE A 198 7.61 1.44 -16.70
CA ILE A 198 8.29 0.14 -16.72
C ILE A 198 7.95 -0.66 -15.45
N THR A 199 7.93 -0.01 -14.28
CA THR A 199 7.62 -0.67 -13.01
C THR A 199 6.19 -1.22 -12.98
N VAL A 200 5.19 -0.48 -13.50
CA VAL A 200 3.81 -0.99 -13.61
C VAL A 200 3.74 -2.22 -14.52
N VAL A 201 4.44 -2.20 -15.65
CA VAL A 201 4.51 -3.35 -16.56
C VAL A 201 5.16 -4.55 -15.87
N GLN A 202 6.29 -4.36 -15.19
CA GLN A 202 6.99 -5.41 -14.44
C GLN A 202 6.09 -6.05 -13.37
N ARG A 203 5.38 -5.23 -12.58
CA ARG A 203 4.45 -5.72 -11.54
C ARG A 203 3.30 -6.49 -12.16
N THR A 204 2.69 -5.97 -13.22
CA THR A 204 1.61 -6.65 -13.93
C THR A 204 2.06 -7.99 -14.50
N LEU A 205 3.24 -8.06 -15.11
CA LEU A 205 3.80 -9.31 -15.63
C LEU A 205 4.16 -10.30 -14.52
N SER A 206 4.66 -9.83 -13.37
CA SER A 206 4.93 -10.68 -12.20
C SER A 206 3.64 -11.32 -11.66
N VAL A 207 2.58 -10.53 -11.51
CA VAL A 207 1.26 -11.02 -11.09
C VAL A 207 0.71 -12.02 -12.11
N ARG A 208 0.78 -11.71 -13.41
CA ARG A 208 0.33 -12.62 -14.47
C ARG A 208 1.08 -13.96 -14.43
N LYS A 209 2.40 -13.94 -14.20
CA LYS A 209 3.19 -15.17 -14.06
C LYS A 209 2.76 -16.01 -12.85
N GLN A 210 2.49 -15.38 -11.70
CA GLN A 210 2.01 -16.10 -10.51
C GLN A 210 0.63 -16.72 -10.71
N VAL A 211 -0.28 -16.01 -11.38
CA VAL A 211 -1.61 -16.53 -11.71
C VAL A 211 -1.53 -17.70 -12.68
N LEU A 212 -0.66 -17.64 -13.68
CA LEU A 212 -0.50 -18.74 -14.65
C LEU A 212 0.27 -19.95 -14.08
N ALA A 213 1.14 -19.73 -13.08
CA ALA A 213 1.91 -20.80 -12.46
C ALA A 213 1.08 -21.66 -11.49
N ASP A 214 -0.04 -21.15 -11.00
CA ASP A 214 -0.90 -21.84 -10.05
C ASP A 214 -2.35 -21.91 -10.58
N PRO A 215 -2.84 -23.11 -10.98
CA PRO A 215 -4.21 -23.30 -11.43
C PRO A 215 -5.27 -22.87 -10.41
N ALA A 216 -4.95 -22.83 -9.11
CA ALA A 216 -5.85 -22.34 -8.07
C ALA A 216 -6.08 -20.82 -8.16
N ASN A 217 -5.14 -20.07 -8.76
CA ASN A 217 -5.25 -18.63 -8.97
C ASN A 217 -5.94 -18.27 -10.29
N ALA A 218 -6.15 -19.24 -11.19
CA ALA A 218 -6.77 -19.02 -12.49
C ALA A 218 -8.27 -18.71 -12.42
N GLY A 219 -8.91 -18.97 -11.28
CA GLY A 219 -10.33 -18.79 -11.09
C GLY A 219 -10.68 -18.06 -9.81
N LEU A 220 -11.23 -16.85 -9.93
CA LEU A 220 -12.36 -16.48 -9.08
C LEU A 220 -13.50 -17.47 -9.42
N GLY A 221 -13.43 -18.70 -8.89
CA GLY A 221 -14.46 -19.73 -8.98
C GLY A 221 -14.52 -20.60 -10.26
N THR A 222 -13.40 -21.12 -10.77
CA THR A 222 -13.50 -22.30 -11.67
C THR A 222 -13.56 -23.57 -10.82
N PRO A 223 -14.65 -24.36 -10.88
CA PRO A 223 -14.71 -25.66 -10.20
C PRO A 223 -13.53 -26.54 -10.66
N PRO A 224 -12.99 -27.40 -9.79
CA PRO A 224 -11.99 -28.38 -10.22
C PRO A 224 -12.61 -29.17 -11.38
N ALA A 225 -11.84 -29.43 -12.43
CA ALA A 225 -12.25 -30.32 -13.50
C ALA A 225 -12.76 -31.60 -12.85
N THR A 226 -14.08 -31.79 -12.83
CA THR A 226 -14.73 -32.99 -12.37
C THR A 226 -14.10 -34.12 -13.16
N GLY A 227 -13.39 -34.99 -12.45
CA GLY A 227 -12.83 -36.19 -13.02
C GLY A 227 -13.92 -36.89 -13.82
N THR A 228 -13.65 -37.10 -15.10
CA THR A 228 -14.41 -38.04 -15.92
C THR A 228 -14.05 -39.45 -15.44
N ASN A 229 -14.61 -39.84 -14.30
CA ASN A 229 -14.83 -41.23 -13.96
C ASN A 229 -16.25 -41.58 -14.42
N GLY A 230 -16.30 -42.41 -15.46
CA GLY A 230 -17.51 -43.00 -16.03
C GLY A 230 -17.36 -43.08 -17.54
N SER A 231 -17.44 -44.22 -18.22
CA SER A 231 -17.83 -45.57 -17.82
C SER A 231 -17.36 -46.51 -18.94
N SER A 232 -16.79 -47.67 -18.62
CA SER A 232 -16.68 -48.78 -19.59
C SER A 232 -18.06 -49.31 -19.97
N PRO A 233 -18.20 -49.85 -21.19
CA PRO A 233 -19.03 -51.03 -21.38
C PRO A 233 -18.32 -52.16 -22.17
N GLY A 234 -18.33 -53.36 -21.58
CA GLY A 234 -18.14 -54.68 -22.23
C GLY A 234 -16.69 -55.05 -22.59
N THR A 235 -16.20 -56.29 -22.46
CA THR A 235 -16.84 -57.61 -22.43
C THR A 235 -15.84 -58.68 -21.93
N GLY A 236 -16.35 -59.73 -21.26
CA GLY A 236 -15.78 -61.08 -21.33
C GLY A 236 -15.08 -61.64 -20.09
N GLY A 237 -15.57 -62.79 -19.61
CA GLY A 237 -14.71 -63.82 -19.01
C GLY A 237 -14.98 -64.24 -17.55
N SER A 238 -15.91 -65.18 -17.39
CA SER A 238 -15.88 -66.37 -16.49
C SER A 238 -14.98 -66.37 -15.24
N SER A 239 -15.56 -66.60 -14.06
CA SER A 239 -15.33 -67.82 -13.25
C SER A 239 -15.73 -67.66 -11.77
N ALA A 240 -16.70 -68.47 -11.37
CA ALA A 240 -16.81 -69.26 -10.13
C ALA A 240 -16.58 -68.66 -8.72
N ALA A 241 -17.55 -69.03 -7.86
CA ALA A 241 -17.38 -69.55 -6.49
C ALA A 241 -17.99 -68.75 -5.32
N THR A 242 -19.24 -69.14 -5.00
CA THR A 242 -19.76 -69.64 -3.71
C THR A 242 -19.67 -68.86 -2.38
N ASN A 243 -20.83 -68.94 -1.69
CA ASN A 243 -21.13 -68.76 -0.25
C ASN A 243 -21.25 -67.31 0.23
N GLY A 244 -22.31 -66.85 0.89
CA GLY A 244 -23.47 -67.50 1.51
C GLY A 244 -23.82 -66.74 2.80
N SER A 245 -25.12 -66.68 3.12
CA SER A 245 -25.70 -66.36 4.44
C SER A 245 -26.28 -64.95 4.68
N THR A 246 -27.63 -64.94 4.74
CA THR A 246 -28.54 -64.29 5.72
C THR A 246 -28.62 -62.77 5.82
N ALA A 247 -29.75 -62.10 6.09
CA ALA A 247 -31.21 -62.28 6.06
C ALA A 247 -31.78 -61.12 6.91
N GLY A 248 -32.93 -60.55 6.54
CA GLY A 248 -33.76 -59.68 7.40
C GLY A 248 -33.54 -58.17 7.16
N ALA A 249 -34.36 -57.44 6.39
CA ALA A 249 -35.80 -57.13 6.52
C ALA A 249 -36.09 -55.89 7.38
N ASP A 250 -36.78 -54.93 6.74
CA ASP A 250 -37.72 -53.91 7.24
C ASP A 250 -37.18 -52.81 8.19
N GLY A 251 -37.60 -51.56 8.15
CA GLY A 251 -38.68 -50.87 7.45
C GLY A 251 -38.91 -49.51 8.13
N ALA A 252 -39.14 -48.47 7.32
CA ALA A 252 -39.94 -47.25 7.53
C ALA A 252 -39.99 -46.49 8.90
N SER A 253 -39.64 -45.20 8.81
CA SER A 253 -40.43 -44.00 9.20
C SER A 253 -41.24 -43.97 10.50
N ALA A 254 -40.99 -42.96 11.36
CA ALA A 254 -41.93 -41.85 11.66
C ALA A 254 -41.55 -41.08 12.95
N LYS A 255 -41.77 -39.76 12.91
CA LYS A 255 -41.75 -38.76 14.00
C LYS A 255 -43.08 -38.82 14.78
N PRO A 256 -43.14 -38.47 16.08
CA PRO A 256 -43.95 -37.29 16.51
C PRO A 256 -43.39 -36.60 17.80
N GLU A 257 -43.40 -35.27 17.91
CA GLU A 257 -44.34 -34.37 18.65
C GLU A 257 -43.79 -33.82 19.98
N GLN A 258 -44.04 -32.52 20.21
CA GLN A 258 -43.92 -31.79 21.49
C GLN A 258 -45.24 -31.87 22.28
N PRO A 259 -45.24 -31.49 23.57
CA PRO A 259 -45.81 -30.20 24.00
C PRO A 259 -44.94 -29.55 25.11
N GLY A 260 -44.87 -28.24 25.40
CA GLY A 260 -45.88 -27.19 25.50
C GLY A 260 -46.05 -26.79 26.99
N THR A 261 -45.85 -25.52 27.37
CA THR A 261 -46.64 -24.80 28.42
C THR A 261 -46.21 -23.33 28.58
N ASP A 262 -47.22 -22.47 28.51
CA ASP A 262 -47.25 -21.02 28.73
C ASP A 262 -47.44 -20.62 30.21
N SER A 263 -47.08 -19.39 30.58
CA SER A 263 -47.93 -18.40 31.30
C SER A 263 -47.19 -17.04 31.32
N LYS A 264 -47.70 -15.93 30.73
CA LYS A 264 -48.67 -14.91 31.20
C LYS A 264 -48.38 -14.42 32.64
N GLY A 265 -48.32 -13.12 33.00
CA GLY A 265 -48.63 -11.84 32.35
C GLY A 265 -48.23 -10.65 33.26
N GLY A 266 -48.33 -9.41 32.75
CA GLY A 266 -47.93 -8.13 33.40
C GLY A 266 -48.83 -7.67 34.58
N PRO A 267 -49.00 -6.35 34.89
CA PRO A 267 -48.68 -5.15 34.09
C PRO A 267 -48.15 -3.89 34.87
N ASP A 268 -47.93 -2.82 34.09
CA ASP A 268 -48.10 -1.37 34.35
C ASP A 268 -47.44 -0.60 35.52
N GLY A 269 -46.93 0.59 35.18
CA GLY A 269 -46.65 1.67 36.13
C GLY A 269 -45.87 2.84 35.53
N SER A 270 -46.59 3.79 34.94
CA SER A 270 -46.08 5.12 34.55
C SER A 270 -46.27 6.14 35.68
N ALA A 271 -45.36 7.14 35.74
CA ALA A 271 -45.57 8.55 36.10
C ALA A 271 -44.61 9.17 37.16
N SER A 272 -43.98 10.26 36.70
CA SER A 272 -43.61 11.53 37.39
C SER A 272 -42.64 11.56 38.57
N SER A 273 -41.50 12.23 38.37
CA SER A 273 -41.27 13.62 38.83
C SER A 273 -40.18 14.26 37.97
#